data_AF-A0A6G1LC48-F1
#
_entry.id   AF-A0A6G1LC48-F1
#
_cell.length_a   1.000
_cell.length_b   1.000
_cell.length_c   1.000
_cell.angle_alpha   90.00
_cell.angle_beta   90.00
_cell.angle_gamma   90.00
#
_symmetry.space_group_name_H-M   'P 1'
#
loop_
_entity.id
_entity.type
_entity.pdbx_description
1 polymer ?
#
loop_
_entity_poly.entity_id
_entity_poly.type
_entity_poly.pdbx_seq_one_letter_code
_entity_poly.pdbx_strand_id
1 'polypeptide(L)'
;MMNVEDIDEKERQCPTLRHRALIELYALAEKYGDSRLRNATIDNIIEIECFAKRFPGPEQVGLACQMTSQRSNLRELLADFYNSFEKLQWFLDHQDDLSPEFYCEMVLRKKEGIKGRPAPSNRCRYHEHNEEVPKCT
;
A
#
# COMPACT_ATOMS: atom_id res chain seq x y z
N MET A 1 -16.72 -30.17 12.73
CA MET A 1 -15.31 -29.76 12.87
C MET A 1 -14.89 -29.21 11.52
N MET A 2 -14.57 -27.91 11.44
CA MET A 2 -14.05 -27.30 10.22
C MET A 2 -12.60 -27.75 10.03
N ASN A 3 -12.24 -28.21 8.83
CA ASN A 3 -10.88 -28.58 8.49
C ASN A 3 -9.98 -27.33 8.53
N VAL A 4 -8.80 -27.47 9.12
CA VAL A 4 -7.79 -26.40 9.20
C VAL A 4 -7.32 -25.97 7.80
N GLU A 5 -7.42 -26.86 6.82
CA GLU A 5 -7.11 -26.58 5.40
C GLU A 5 -8.16 -25.68 4.72
N ASP A 6 -9.43 -25.74 5.13
CA ASP A 6 -10.51 -24.87 4.60
C ASP A 6 -10.43 -23.43 5.14
N ILE A 7 -9.73 -23.22 6.26
CA ILE A 7 -9.50 -21.89 6.85
C ILE A 7 -8.47 -21.12 5.99
N ASP A 8 -7.40 -21.80 5.56
CA ASP A 8 -6.33 -21.22 4.75
C ASP A 8 -6.83 -20.81 3.34
N GLU A 9 -7.81 -21.53 2.79
CA GLU A 9 -8.38 -21.22 1.47
C GLU A 9 -9.41 -20.08 1.51
N LYS A 10 -10.11 -19.88 2.65
CA LYS A 10 -11.03 -18.74 2.86
C LYS A 10 -10.32 -17.46 3.28
N GLU A 11 -9.21 -17.53 4.00
CA GLU A 11 -8.38 -16.35 4.29
C GLU A 11 -7.67 -15.82 3.03
N ARG A 12 -7.40 -16.69 2.04
CA ARG A 12 -7.02 -16.27 0.68
C ARG A 12 -8.14 -15.57 -0.10
N GLN A 13 -9.39 -15.62 0.35
CA GLN A 13 -10.55 -15.14 -0.44
C GLN A 13 -10.93 -13.67 -0.23
N CYS A 14 -10.39 -12.95 0.77
CA CYS A 14 -10.69 -11.51 0.94
C CYS A 14 -9.44 -10.62 1.00
N PRO A 15 -8.89 -10.24 -0.18
CA PRO A 15 -7.77 -9.28 -0.29
C PRO A 15 -8.00 -7.97 0.46
N THR A 16 -9.25 -7.52 0.60
CA THR A 16 -9.64 -6.31 1.35
C THR A 16 -9.31 -6.40 2.83
N LEU A 17 -9.62 -7.53 3.49
CA LEU A 17 -9.28 -7.76 4.90
C LEU A 17 -7.76 -7.87 5.08
N ARG A 18 -7.08 -8.48 4.11
CA ARG A 18 -5.61 -8.62 4.14
C ARG A 18 -4.92 -7.26 4.02
N HIS A 19 -5.37 -6.39 3.12
CA HIS A 19 -4.83 -5.03 3.01
C HIS A 19 -5.02 -4.23 4.28
N ARG A 20 -6.21 -4.30 4.89
CA ARG A 20 -6.47 -3.62 6.17
C ARG A 20 -5.48 -4.06 7.24
N ALA A 21 -5.32 -5.37 7.45
CA ALA A 21 -4.40 -5.90 8.44
C ALA A 21 -2.94 -5.48 8.19
N LEU A 22 -2.50 -5.48 6.93
CA LEU A 22 -1.16 -5.02 6.55
C LEU A 22 -0.97 -3.53 6.80
N ILE A 23 -1.96 -2.69 6.51
CA ILE A 23 -1.90 -1.25 6.78
C ILE A 23 -1.79 -0.98 8.28
N GLU A 24 -2.61 -1.66 9.08
CA GLU A 24 -2.58 -1.56 10.55
C GLU A 24 -1.22 -2.02 11.11
N LEU A 25 -0.68 -3.12 10.57
CA LEU A 25 0.65 -3.65 10.94
C LEU A 25 1.77 -2.68 10.58
N TYR A 26 1.71 -2.08 9.39
CA TYR A 26 2.68 -1.06 8.97
C TYR A 26 2.67 0.14 9.92
N ALA A 27 1.48 0.66 10.23
CA ALA A 27 1.34 1.81 11.13
C ALA A 27 1.86 1.49 12.55
N LEU A 28 1.61 0.27 13.03
CA LEU A 28 2.17 -0.20 14.30
C LEU A 28 3.70 -0.21 14.25
N ALA A 29 4.28 -0.78 13.19
CA ALA A 29 5.71 -0.85 12.99
C ALA A 29 6.35 0.55 12.88
N GLU A 30 5.70 1.49 12.19
CA GLU A 30 6.12 2.91 12.12
C GLU A 30 6.17 3.54 13.52
N LYS A 31 5.14 3.31 14.35
CA LYS A 31 5.07 3.83 15.71
C LYS A 31 6.18 3.28 16.63
N TYR A 32 6.60 2.03 16.44
CA TYR A 32 7.69 1.41 17.20
C TYR A 32 9.08 1.60 16.57
N GLY A 33 9.17 2.23 15.40
CA GLY A 33 10.43 2.40 14.67
C GLY A 33 10.98 1.09 14.09
N ASP A 34 10.16 0.06 13.92
CA ASP A 34 10.57 -1.24 13.36
C ASP A 34 10.62 -1.16 11.83
N SER A 35 11.80 -0.87 11.28
CA SER A 35 12.02 -0.80 9.83
C SER A 35 11.93 -2.18 9.15
N ARG A 36 12.31 -3.26 9.84
CA ARG A 36 12.22 -4.63 9.29
C ARG A 36 10.78 -5.01 9.04
N LEU A 37 9.91 -4.79 10.03
CA LEU A 37 8.50 -5.09 9.93
C LEU A 37 7.79 -4.20 8.91
N ARG A 38 8.14 -2.90 8.84
CA ARG A 38 7.63 -2.00 7.77
C ARG A 38 7.99 -2.50 6.38
N ASN A 39 9.24 -2.91 6.17
CA ASN A 39 9.69 -3.41 4.88
C ASN A 39 9.00 -4.74 4.52
N ALA A 40 8.95 -5.70 5.45
CA ALA A 40 8.23 -6.95 5.23
C ALA A 40 6.74 -6.74 4.91
N THR A 41 6.12 -5.72 5.52
CA THR A 41 4.73 -5.37 5.24
C THR A 41 4.57 -4.77 3.84
N ILE A 42 5.50 -3.91 3.41
CA ILE A 42 5.55 -3.39 2.04
C ILE A 42 5.69 -4.53 1.02
N ASP A 43 6.61 -5.46 1.27
CA ASP A 43 6.81 -6.64 0.40
C ASP A 43 5.50 -7.43 0.25
N ASN A 44 4.79 -7.68 1.35
CA ASN A 44 3.51 -8.39 1.33
C ASN A 44 2.42 -7.63 0.55
N ILE A 45 2.36 -6.31 0.67
CA ILE A 45 1.42 -5.50 -0.12
C ILE A 45 1.76 -5.63 -1.61
N ILE A 46 3.03 -5.39 -1.99
CA ILE A 46 3.48 -5.51 -3.38
C ILE A 46 3.21 -6.90 -3.94
N GLU A 47 3.42 -7.95 -3.15
CA GLU A 47 3.15 -9.34 -3.52
C GLU A 47 1.65 -9.54 -3.83
N ILE A 48 0.76 -9.11 -2.94
CA ILE A 48 -0.69 -9.20 -3.19
C ILE A 48 -1.06 -8.44 -4.47
N GLU A 49 -0.51 -7.24 -4.68
CA GLU A 49 -0.77 -6.48 -5.90
C GLU A 49 -0.30 -7.20 -7.16
N CYS A 50 0.93 -7.73 -7.15
CA CYS A 50 1.51 -8.38 -8.31
C CYS A 50 0.79 -9.70 -8.65
N PHE A 51 0.39 -10.49 -7.66
CA PHE A 51 -0.22 -11.79 -7.86
C PHE A 51 -1.74 -11.73 -7.98
N ALA A 52 -2.42 -10.99 -7.12
CA ALA A 52 -3.88 -10.90 -7.10
C ALA A 52 -4.43 -9.80 -8.03
N LYS A 53 -3.59 -8.86 -8.49
CA LYS A 53 -4.00 -7.69 -9.30
C LYS A 53 -5.15 -6.90 -8.66
N ARG A 54 -5.13 -6.78 -7.33
CA ARG A 54 -6.16 -6.09 -6.57
C ARG A 54 -5.52 -5.09 -5.65
N PHE A 55 -5.79 -3.81 -5.91
CA PHE A 55 -5.33 -2.67 -5.11
C PHE A 55 -6.10 -2.55 -3.80
N PRO A 56 -5.52 -1.93 -2.74
CA PRO A 56 -6.26 -1.59 -1.54
C PRO A 56 -7.32 -0.57 -1.93
N GLY A 57 -8.58 -0.80 -1.62
CA GLY A 57 -9.68 0.08 -2.02
C GLY A 57 -9.64 1.45 -1.32
N PRO A 58 -10.56 2.37 -1.69
CA PRO A 58 -10.62 3.72 -1.11
C PRO A 58 -10.61 3.75 0.42
N GLU A 59 -11.38 2.85 1.06
CA GLU A 59 -11.43 2.73 2.53
C GLU A 59 -10.04 2.38 3.11
N GLN A 60 -9.32 1.45 2.49
CA GLN A 60 -7.98 1.05 2.94
C GLN A 60 -6.96 2.19 2.72
N VAL A 61 -7.05 2.90 1.60
CA VAL A 61 -6.22 4.09 1.37
C VAL A 61 -6.49 5.17 2.41
N GLY A 62 -7.77 5.43 2.71
CA GLY A 62 -8.19 6.35 3.76
C GLY A 62 -7.61 5.94 5.12
N LEU A 63 -7.68 4.64 5.45
CA LEU A 63 -7.08 4.09 6.67
C LEU A 63 -5.57 4.34 6.73
N ALA A 64 -4.84 4.07 5.64
CA ALA A 64 -3.40 4.33 5.58
C ALA A 64 -3.09 5.82 5.79
N CYS A 65 -3.88 6.72 5.20
CA CYS A 65 -3.77 8.16 5.41
C CYS A 65 -4.14 8.64 6.82
N GLN A 66 -4.90 7.87 7.59
CA GLN A 66 -5.21 8.20 8.98
C GLN A 66 -4.14 7.68 9.95
N MET A 67 -3.59 6.49 9.68
CA MET A 67 -2.77 5.76 10.65
C MET A 67 -1.25 6.01 10.53
N THR A 68 -0.77 6.47 9.38
CA THR A 68 0.67 6.65 9.12
C THR A 68 1.06 8.13 9.11
N SER A 69 2.35 8.47 9.03
CA SER A 69 2.76 9.87 8.82
C SER A 69 2.54 10.33 7.38
N GLN A 70 2.45 11.66 7.15
CA GLN A 70 2.31 12.23 5.80
C GLN A 70 3.47 11.86 4.85
N ARG A 71 4.64 11.49 5.40
CA ARG A 71 5.83 11.10 4.64
C ARG A 71 6.08 9.58 4.68
N SER A 72 5.06 8.80 5.04
CA SER A 72 5.17 7.36 5.11
C SER A 72 5.43 6.74 3.74
N ASN A 73 6.40 5.83 3.67
CA ASN A 73 6.69 5.10 2.43
C ASN A 73 5.49 4.28 1.95
N LEU A 74 4.60 3.85 2.87
CA LEU A 74 3.37 3.18 2.51
C LEU A 74 2.43 4.09 1.71
N ARG A 75 2.26 5.35 2.12
CA ARG A 75 1.43 6.31 1.36
C ARG A 75 2.01 6.56 -0.03
N GLU A 76 3.33 6.70 -0.12
CA GLU A 76 4.01 6.90 -1.39
C GLU A 76 3.85 5.69 -2.33
N LEU A 77 3.90 4.46 -1.79
CA LEU A 77 3.63 3.23 -2.52
C LEU A 77 2.20 3.21 -3.08
N LEU A 78 1.20 3.47 -2.23
CA LEU A 78 -0.21 3.50 -2.65
C LEU A 78 -0.46 4.58 -3.71
N ALA A 79 0.09 5.76 -3.50
CA ALA A 79 0.06 6.87 -4.45
C ALA A 79 0.62 6.48 -5.82
N ASP A 80 1.75 5.77 -5.86
CA ASP A 80 2.36 5.30 -7.10
C ASP A 80 1.53 4.19 -7.79
N PHE A 81 0.95 3.25 -7.02
CA PHE A 81 0.01 2.27 -7.58
C PHE A 81 -1.16 2.95 -8.28
N TYR A 82 -1.88 3.80 -7.55
CA TYR A 82 -3.04 4.50 -8.07
C TYR A 82 -2.70 5.40 -9.26
N ASN A 83 -1.58 6.11 -9.19
CA ASN A 83 -1.13 6.95 -10.28
C ASN A 83 -0.71 6.16 -11.53
N SER A 84 -0.27 4.90 -11.39
CA SER A 84 0.10 4.05 -12.54
C SER A 84 -1.07 3.37 -13.22
N PHE A 85 -2.06 2.94 -12.44
CA PHE A 85 -3.10 2.04 -12.94
C PHE A 85 -4.44 2.74 -13.15
N GLU A 86 -4.78 3.73 -12.33
CA GLU A 86 -6.08 4.37 -12.39
C GLU A 86 -6.11 5.59 -13.31
N LYS A 87 -7.22 5.75 -14.02
CA LYS A 87 -7.49 6.94 -14.84
C LYS A 87 -7.92 8.09 -13.93
N LEU A 88 -7.74 9.33 -14.39
CA LEU A 88 -8.24 10.51 -13.67
C LEU A 88 -9.73 10.37 -13.32
N GLN A 89 -10.52 9.78 -14.22
CA GLN A 89 -11.95 9.54 -14.01
C GLN A 89 -12.24 8.68 -12.77
N TRP A 90 -11.44 7.65 -12.49
CA TRP A 90 -11.65 6.80 -11.32
C TRP A 90 -11.58 7.61 -10.02
N PHE A 91 -10.65 8.57 -9.92
CA PHE A 91 -10.55 9.43 -8.75
C PHE A 91 -11.74 10.37 -8.63
N LEU A 92 -12.27 10.88 -9.75
CA LEU A 92 -13.49 11.70 -9.74
C LEU A 92 -14.70 10.89 -9.24
N ASP A 93 -14.79 9.64 -9.67
CA ASP A 93 -15.91 8.74 -9.31
C ASP A 93 -15.88 8.31 -7.83
N HIS A 94 -14.71 8.35 -7.19
CA HIS A 94 -14.50 7.94 -5.79
C HIS A 94 -14.03 9.10 -4.89
N GLN A 95 -14.26 10.36 -5.29
CA GLN A 95 -13.78 11.53 -4.54
C GLN A 95 -14.29 11.56 -3.10
N ASP A 96 -15.51 11.06 -2.86
CA ASP A 96 -16.16 11.05 -1.56
C ASP A 96 -15.67 9.88 -0.67
N ASP A 97 -15.07 8.86 -1.28
CA ASP A 97 -14.56 7.67 -0.58
C ASP A 97 -13.07 7.80 -0.23
N LEU A 98 -12.37 8.77 -0.83
CA LEU A 98 -10.95 9.02 -0.61
C LEU A 98 -10.75 10.11 0.45
N SER A 99 -9.66 10.01 1.22
CA SER A 99 -9.25 11.14 2.06
C SER A 99 -8.96 12.36 1.17
N PRO A 100 -9.40 13.58 1.53
CA PRO A 100 -9.16 14.79 0.75
C PRO A 100 -7.68 15.01 0.42
N GLU A 101 -6.79 14.68 1.36
CA GLU A 101 -5.34 14.82 1.20
C GLU A 101 -4.82 13.92 0.08
N PHE A 102 -5.19 12.63 0.10
CA PHE A 102 -4.80 11.67 -0.93
C PHE A 102 -5.38 12.02 -2.29
N TYR A 103 -6.65 12.43 -2.34
CA TYR A 103 -7.29 12.85 -3.59
C TYR A 103 -6.55 14.04 -4.21
N CYS A 104 -6.24 15.07 -3.43
CA CYS A 104 -5.47 16.22 -3.91
C CYS A 104 -4.09 15.82 -4.41
N GLU A 105 -3.39 14.93 -3.70
CA GLU A 105 -2.10 14.40 -4.13
C GLU A 105 -2.20 13.70 -5.49
N MET A 106 -3.23 12.88 -5.71
CA MET A 106 -3.41 12.13 -6.96
C MET A 106 -3.70 13.05 -8.14
N VAL A 107 -4.56 14.06 -7.95
CA VAL A 107 -4.86 15.06 -8.98
C VAL A 107 -3.59 15.82 -9.37
N LEU A 108 -2.76 16.22 -8.40
CA LEU A 108 -1.49 16.90 -8.66
C LEU A 108 -0.51 16.01 -9.44
N ARG A 109 -0.28 14.77 -8.99
CA ARG A 109 0.61 13.82 -9.67
C ARG A 109 0.18 13.55 -11.12
N LYS A 110 -1.13 13.43 -11.37
CA LYS A 110 -1.69 13.25 -12.72
C LYS A 110 -1.48 14.48 -13.59
N LYS A 111 -1.74 15.68 -13.06
CA LYS A 111 -1.55 16.94 -13.78
C LYS A 111 -0.08 17.14 -14.18
N GLU A 112 0.84 16.77 -13.30
CA GLU A 112 2.28 16.89 -13.53
C GLU A 112 2.85 15.78 -14.42
N GLY A 113 2.04 14.78 -14.79
CA GLY A 113 2.48 13.65 -15.60
C GLY A 113 3.53 12.79 -14.90
N ILE A 114 3.59 12.83 -13.56
CA ILE A 114 4.47 11.97 -12.77
C ILE A 114 4.08 10.53 -13.09
N LYS A 115 5.06 9.71 -13.46
CA LYS A 115 4.87 8.27 -13.63
C LYS A 115 5.68 7.58 -12.54
N GLY A 116 5.01 6.77 -11.74
CA GLY A 116 5.67 5.95 -10.71
C GLY A 116 5.00 4.60 -10.70
N ARG A 117 5.53 3.64 -11.45
CA ARG A 117 5.09 2.24 -11.29
C ARG A 117 5.86 1.66 -10.13
N PRO A 118 5.19 1.10 -9.11
CA PRO A 118 5.82 0.15 -8.21
C PRO A 118 6.11 -1.09 -9.06
N ALA A 119 7.24 -1.06 -9.76
CA ALA A 119 7.78 -2.26 -10.37
C ALA A 119 8.62 -2.95 -9.29
N PRO A 120 8.71 -4.29 -9.30
CA PRO A 120 9.87 -4.98 -8.75
C PRO A 120 11.08 -4.53 -9.57
N SER A 121 11.57 -3.33 -9.28
CA SER A 121 12.81 -2.81 -9.79
C SER A 121 13.86 -3.08 -8.74
N ASN A 122 15.11 -3.12 -9.19
CA ASN A 122 16.32 -3.35 -8.40
C ASN A 122 16.58 -2.20 -7.38
N ARG A 123 15.54 -1.43 -7.00
CA ARG A 123 15.61 -0.22 -6.19
C ARG A 123 14.47 -0.18 -5.18
N CYS A 124 14.90 -0.30 -3.94
CA CYS A 124 14.21 -0.22 -2.67
C CYS A 124 13.55 1.13 -2.36
N ARG A 125 12.83 1.76 -3.30
CA ARG A 125 12.29 3.11 -3.08
C ARG A 125 11.44 3.21 -1.82
N TYR A 126 10.69 2.17 -1.52
CA TYR A 126 9.75 2.14 -0.40
C TYR A 126 10.33 1.48 0.86
N HIS A 127 11.48 0.79 0.76
CA HIS A 127 12.10 0.17 1.93
C HIS A 127 13.00 1.16 2.66
N GLU A 128 12.92 1.13 3.99
CA GLU A 128 13.85 1.85 4.84
C GLU A 128 15.15 1.05 4.98
N HIS A 129 16.28 1.74 4.87
CA HIS A 129 17.59 1.14 5.06
C HIS A 129 18.34 1.79 6.21
N ASN A 130 18.86 0.94 7.08
CA ASN A 130 19.73 1.33 8.18
C ASN A 130 20.81 0.23 8.36
N GLU A 131 21.62 0.33 9.41
CA GLU A 131 22.66 -0.67 9.70
C GLU A 131 22.08 -2.08 9.90
N GLU A 132 20.83 -2.18 10.37
CA GLU A 132 20.14 -3.45 10.62
C GLU A 132 19.38 -3.99 9.40
N VAL A 133 19.15 -3.16 8.39
CA VAL A 133 18.41 -3.46 7.17
C VAL A 133 19.17 -2.90 5.96
N PRO A 134 20.13 -3.67 5.41
CA PRO A 134 20.95 -3.19 4.31
C PRO A 134 20.12 -2.94 3.05
N LYS A 135 20.69 -2.21 2.09
CA LYS A 135 20.09 -1.99 0.78
C LYS A 135 19.81 -3.33 0.10
N CYS A 136 18.63 -3.47 -0.51
CA CYS A 136 18.31 -4.63 -1.34
C CYS A 136 19.32 -4.70 -2.50
N THR A 137 19.95 -5.86 -2.65
CA THR A 137 20.93 -6.19 -3.70
C THR A 137 20.27 -6.71 -4.95
#